data_AF-A0A090RNS8-F1
#
_entry.id   AF-A0A090RNS8-F1
#
_cell.length_a   1.000
_cell.length_b   1.000
_cell.length_c   1.000
_cell.angle_alpha   90.00
_cell.angle_beta   90.00
_cell.angle_gamma   90.00
#
_symmetry.space_group_name_H-M   'P 1'
#
loop_
_entity.id
_entity.type
_entity.pdbx_description
1 polymer ?
#
loop_
_entity_poly.entity_id
_entity_poly.type
_entity_poly.pdbx_seq_one_letter_code
_entity_poly.pdbx_strand_id
1 'polypeptide(L)'
;MPFKSYTVSMFSLVRFSPSIKGILFALVSTALFTVVGAMVRVLSDSSMSAFQILLFRQLVFFTVLLPSIWVNWSRLLRPKHLKLHVVRIAGAFTALILGFIVVAAIPLANATALGFTQVLFVALLSRIVLGEDVSWQRKATLIIGFVGVMLVVQPSFEVEHYSIVCSV
;
A
#
# COMPACT_ATOMS: atom_id res chain seq x y z
N MET A 1 -10.56 -35.82 9.74
CA MET A 1 -10.01 -35.93 8.36
C MET A 1 -8.93 -34.87 8.15
N PRO A 2 -7.64 -35.25 7.97
CA PRO A 2 -6.53 -34.31 7.95
C PRO A 2 -6.07 -33.97 6.51
N PHE A 3 -6.36 -32.76 6.03
CA PHE A 3 -5.81 -32.17 4.79
C PHE A 3 -5.00 -30.91 5.12
N LYS A 4 -3.89 -31.04 5.87
CA LYS A 4 -3.05 -29.90 6.31
C LYS A 4 -1.61 -29.91 5.75
N SER A 5 -1.23 -30.87 4.90
CA SER A 5 0.19 -31.09 4.58
C SER A 5 0.72 -30.53 3.25
N TYR A 6 -0.11 -30.12 2.29
CA TYR A 6 0.42 -29.87 0.93
C TYR A 6 0.83 -28.43 0.61
N THR A 7 0.28 -27.40 1.27
CA THR A 7 0.62 -26.00 0.95
C THR A 7 1.91 -25.50 1.59
N VAL A 8 2.42 -26.19 2.61
CA VAL A 8 3.68 -25.81 3.31
C VAL A 8 4.91 -26.42 2.64
N SER A 9 4.74 -27.45 1.80
CA SER A 9 5.86 -28.23 1.26
C SER A 9 6.62 -27.56 0.11
N MET A 10 6.04 -26.57 -0.59
CA MET A 10 6.75 -25.85 -1.67
C MET A 10 7.62 -24.69 -1.16
N PHE A 11 7.54 -24.37 0.15
CA PHE A 11 8.26 -23.27 0.81
C PHE A 11 9.34 -23.75 1.79
N SER A 12 9.71 -25.03 1.76
CA SER A 12 10.68 -25.63 2.68
C SER A 12 12.15 -25.56 2.22
N LEU A 13 12.46 -24.92 1.09
CA LEU A 13 13.82 -24.90 0.54
C LEU A 13 14.79 -23.94 1.26
N VAL A 14 14.33 -23.14 2.22
CA VAL A 14 15.18 -22.20 2.94
C VAL A 14 15.06 -22.40 4.45
N ARG A 15 16.13 -22.92 5.08
CA ARG A 15 16.25 -23.23 6.53
C ARG A 15 16.60 -21.99 7.39
N PHE A 16 15.91 -20.86 7.25
CA PHE A 16 16.10 -19.70 8.15
C PHE A 16 15.04 -19.61 9.27
N SER A 17 15.41 -18.96 10.38
CA SER A 17 14.55 -18.66 11.54
C SER A 17 13.21 -18.01 11.11
N PRO A 18 12.07 -18.29 11.78
CA PRO A 18 10.76 -17.77 11.40
C PRO A 18 10.73 -16.26 11.14
N SER A 19 11.50 -15.48 11.92
CA SER A 19 11.59 -14.02 11.79
C SER A 19 12.30 -13.60 10.49
N ILE A 20 13.37 -14.30 10.09
CA ILE A 20 14.15 -14.00 8.88
C ILE A 20 13.32 -14.29 7.63
N LYS A 21 12.54 -15.37 7.63
CA LYS A 21 11.58 -15.66 6.54
C LYS A 21 10.56 -14.55 6.38
N GLY A 22 10.03 -14.04 7.48
CA GLY A 22 9.11 -12.90 7.48
C GLY A 22 9.73 -11.64 6.89
N ILE A 23 10.96 -11.30 7.31
CA ILE A 23 11.71 -10.16 6.78
C ILE A 23 11.98 -10.32 5.28
N LEU A 24 12.41 -11.50 4.83
CA LEU A 24 12.69 -11.76 3.41
C LEU A 24 11.43 -11.59 2.55
N PHE A 25 10.29 -12.12 3.00
CA PHE A 25 9.02 -11.91 2.31
C PHE A 25 8.59 -10.46 2.28
N ALA A 26 8.78 -9.70 3.37
CA ALA A 26 8.46 -8.29 3.40
C ALA A 26 9.32 -7.49 2.40
N LEU A 27 10.61 -7.81 2.30
CA LEU A 27 11.52 -7.19 1.33
C LEU A 27 11.11 -7.52 -0.11
N VAL A 28 10.87 -8.79 -0.42
CA VAL A 28 10.40 -9.21 -1.75
C VAL A 28 9.07 -8.55 -2.10
N SER A 29 8.12 -8.52 -1.16
CA SER A 29 6.84 -7.84 -1.34
C SER A 29 7.02 -6.36 -1.64
N THR A 30 7.88 -5.67 -0.90
CA THR A 30 8.13 -4.24 -1.08
C THR A 30 8.77 -3.97 -2.44
N ALA A 31 9.76 -4.78 -2.84
CA ALA A 31 10.39 -4.66 -4.15
C ALA A 31 9.39 -4.84 -5.30
N LEU A 32 8.52 -5.85 -5.22
CA LEU A 32 7.46 -6.06 -6.21
C LEU A 32 6.47 -4.88 -6.26
N PHE A 33 6.09 -4.33 -5.10
CA PHE A 33 5.22 -3.15 -5.03
C PHE A 33 5.84 -1.92 -5.68
N THR A 34 7.14 -1.72 -5.50
CA THR A 34 7.87 -0.62 -6.17
C THR A 34 7.86 -0.79 -7.69
N VAL A 35 8.06 -2.01 -8.19
CA VAL A 35 7.97 -2.31 -9.64
C VAL A 35 6.57 -2.00 -10.17
N VAL A 36 5.52 -2.39 -9.45
CA VAL A 36 4.14 -2.05 -9.83
C VAL A 36 3.94 -0.53 -9.89
N GLY A 37 4.45 0.21 -8.90
CA GLY A 37 4.37 1.68 -8.90
C GLY A 37 5.06 2.31 -10.13
N ALA A 38 6.24 1.81 -10.49
CA ALA A 38 6.98 2.27 -11.67
C ALA A 38 6.23 1.96 -12.98
N MET A 39 5.69 0.74 -13.12
CA MET A 39 4.90 0.36 -14.30
C MET A 39 3.64 1.21 -14.43
N VAL A 40 2.91 1.45 -13.34
CA VAL A 40 1.71 2.30 -13.35
C VAL A 40 2.05 3.72 -13.81
N ARG A 41 3.19 4.27 -13.39
CA ARG A 41 3.64 5.60 -13.85
C ARG A 41 3.85 5.62 -15.38
N VAL A 42 4.63 4.68 -15.91
CA VAL A 42 4.90 4.59 -17.35
C VAL A 42 3.61 4.42 -18.16
N LEU A 43 2.65 3.64 -17.66
CA LEU A 43 1.35 3.47 -18.30
C LEU A 43 0.44 4.70 -18.15
N SER A 44 0.64 5.53 -17.12
CA SER A 44 -0.14 6.77 -16.95
C SER A 44 0.35 7.86 -17.90
N ASP A 45 1.66 7.90 -18.19
CA ASP A 45 2.26 8.85 -19.13
C ASP A 45 1.80 8.60 -20.59
N SER A 46 1.36 7.38 -20.91
CA SER A 46 0.86 7.00 -22.25
C SER A 46 -0.64 7.28 -22.47
N SER A 47 -1.24 8.20 -21.70
CA SER A 47 -2.64 8.64 -21.79
C SER A 47 -3.71 7.57 -21.52
N MET A 48 -3.33 6.42 -20.96
CA MET A 48 -4.29 5.43 -20.49
C MET A 48 -5.04 5.96 -19.28
N SER A 49 -6.36 5.83 -19.27
CA SER A 49 -7.17 6.20 -18.10
C SER A 49 -6.74 5.29 -16.93
N ALA A 50 -6.26 5.85 -15.82
CA ALA A 50 -5.82 5.01 -14.71
C ALA A 50 -6.98 4.21 -14.05
N PHE A 51 -8.24 4.48 -14.38
CA PHE A 51 -9.36 3.56 -14.12
C PHE A 51 -9.16 2.21 -14.81
N GLN A 52 -8.74 2.19 -16.08
CA GLN A 52 -8.44 0.97 -16.83
C GLN A 52 -7.28 0.21 -16.19
N ILE A 53 -6.21 0.92 -15.82
CA ILE A 53 -5.04 0.31 -15.14
C ILE A 53 -5.46 -0.37 -13.84
N LEU A 54 -6.27 0.30 -13.02
CA LEU A 54 -6.77 -0.24 -11.75
C LEU A 54 -7.71 -1.43 -11.95
N LEU A 55 -8.59 -1.36 -12.95
CA LEU A 55 -9.50 -2.45 -13.31
C LEU A 55 -8.73 -3.71 -13.69
N PHE A 56 -7.77 -3.60 -14.63
CA PHE A 56 -6.94 -4.74 -15.02
C PHE A 56 -6.10 -5.28 -13.87
N ARG A 57 -5.53 -4.40 -13.03
CA ARG A 57 -4.81 -4.82 -11.83
C ARG A 57 -5.70 -5.66 -10.92
N GLN A 58 -6.90 -5.19 -10.61
CA GLN A 58 -7.82 -5.88 -9.71
C GLN A 58 -8.36 -7.19 -10.31
N LEU A 59 -8.55 -7.24 -11.63
CA LEU A 59 -8.91 -8.47 -12.35
C LEU A 59 -7.80 -9.52 -12.26
N VAL A 60 -6.54 -9.14 -12.49
CA VAL A 60 -5.40 -10.06 -12.36
C VAL A 60 -5.31 -10.61 -10.94
N PHE A 61 -5.43 -9.75 -9.91
CA PHE A 61 -5.47 -10.21 -8.52
C PHE A 61 -6.62 -11.18 -8.25
N PHE A 62 -7.81 -10.90 -8.79
CA PHE A 62 -8.96 -11.77 -8.63
C PHE A 62 -8.75 -13.14 -9.29
N THR A 63 -8.22 -13.18 -10.52
CA THR A 63 -7.92 -14.42 -11.25
C THR A 63 -6.84 -15.25 -10.56
N VAL A 64 -5.80 -14.62 -10.02
CA VAL A 64 -4.74 -15.32 -9.27
C VAL A 64 -5.26 -15.87 -7.95
N LEU A 65 -6.19 -15.18 -7.29
CA LEU A 65 -6.78 -15.63 -6.01
C LEU A 65 -7.92 -16.64 -6.19
N LEU A 66 -8.50 -16.74 -7.38
CA LEU A 66 -9.64 -17.60 -7.72
C LEU A 66 -9.48 -19.06 -7.30
N PRO A 67 -8.34 -19.75 -7.54
CA PRO A 67 -8.12 -21.12 -7.09
C PRO A 67 -8.14 -21.25 -5.56
N SER A 68 -7.57 -20.27 -4.86
CA SER A 68 -7.53 -20.25 -3.39
C SER A 68 -8.90 -19.97 -2.78
N ILE A 69 -9.71 -19.12 -3.44
CA ILE A 69 -11.09 -18.83 -3.07
C ILE A 69 -11.96 -20.08 -3.24
N TRP A 70 -11.80 -20.82 -4.34
CA TRP A 70 -12.58 -22.03 -4.62
C TRP A 70 -12.34 -23.11 -3.56
N VAL A 71 -11.09 -23.33 -3.16
CA VAL A 71 -10.73 -24.32 -2.13
C VAL A 71 -11.25 -23.95 -0.74
N ASN A 72 -11.37 -22.65 -0.43
CA ASN A 72 -11.75 -22.16 0.90
C ASN A 72 -13.16 -21.54 0.96
N TRP A 73 -13.99 -21.79 -0.06
CA TRP A 73 -15.31 -21.16 -0.24
C TRP A 73 -16.20 -21.24 1.02
N SER A 74 -16.25 -22.41 1.66
CA SER A 74 -17.05 -22.64 2.87
C SER A 74 -16.60 -21.85 4.11
N ARG A 75 -15.31 -21.49 4.19
CA ARG A 75 -14.78 -20.63 5.26
C ARG A 75 -14.97 -19.14 4.96
N LEU A 76 -14.92 -18.76 3.69
CA LEU A 76 -15.13 -17.37 3.25
C LEU A 76 -16.57 -16.91 3.49
N LEU A 77 -17.54 -17.82 3.41
CA LEU A 77 -18.97 -17.56 3.68
C LEU A 77 -19.31 -17.33 5.16
N ARG A 78 -18.38 -17.58 6.10
CA ARG A 78 -18.57 -17.31 7.53
C ARG A 78 -17.43 -16.44 8.10
N PRO A 79 -17.32 -15.15 7.70
CA PRO A 79 -16.29 -14.27 8.24
C PRO A 79 -16.54 -14.01 9.72
N LYS A 80 -15.57 -14.36 10.57
CA LYS A 80 -15.67 -14.12 12.03
C LYS A 80 -15.75 -12.63 12.39
N HIS A 81 -15.26 -11.73 11.53
CA HIS A 81 -15.20 -10.29 11.78
C HIS A 81 -15.64 -9.47 10.56
N LEU A 82 -16.90 -9.64 10.12
CA LEU A 82 -17.46 -8.95 8.95
C LEU A 82 -17.28 -7.42 9.02
N LYS A 83 -17.52 -6.81 10.19
CA LYS A 83 -17.39 -5.36 10.40
C LYS A 83 -15.98 -4.84 10.07
N LEU A 84 -14.93 -5.54 10.52
CA LEU A 84 -13.54 -5.15 10.26
C LEU A 84 -13.17 -5.31 8.77
N HIS A 85 -13.68 -6.35 8.12
CA HIS A 85 -13.50 -6.51 6.67
C HIS A 85 -14.19 -5.39 5.88
N VAL A 86 -15.41 -5.01 6.26
CA VAL A 86 -16.14 -3.91 5.61
C VAL A 86 -15.39 -2.59 5.77
N VAL A 87 -14.97 -2.23 6.98
CA VAL A 87 -14.21 -0.99 7.22
C VAL A 87 -12.89 -0.97 6.45
N ARG A 88 -12.17 -2.11 6.43
CA ARG A 88 -10.91 -2.24 5.67
C ARG A 88 -11.12 -2.07 4.17
N ILE A 89 -12.15 -2.70 3.61
CA ILE A 89 -12.45 -2.63 2.17
C ILE A 89 -12.90 -1.22 1.80
N ALA A 90 -13.82 -0.64 2.57
CA ALA A 90 -14.30 0.72 2.35
C ALA A 90 -13.14 1.73 2.41
N GLY A 91 -12.32 1.69 3.47
CA GLY A 91 -11.18 2.59 3.61
C GLY A 91 -10.14 2.42 2.50
N ALA A 92 -9.84 1.18 2.10
CA ALA A 92 -8.91 0.92 1.00
C ALA A 92 -9.47 1.43 -0.35
N PHE A 93 -10.77 1.24 -0.60
CA PHE A 93 -11.42 1.69 -1.82
C PHE A 93 -11.48 3.22 -1.90
N THR A 94 -11.83 3.88 -0.79
CA THR A 94 -11.81 5.35 -0.69
C THR A 94 -10.39 5.89 -0.90
N ALA A 95 -9.38 5.33 -0.22
CA ALA A 95 -7.99 5.76 -0.40
C ALA A 95 -7.51 5.59 -1.84
N LEU A 96 -7.95 4.52 -2.52
CA LEU A 96 -7.60 4.24 -3.91
C LEU A 96 -8.24 5.25 -4.89
N ILE A 97 -9.51 5.60 -4.69
CA ILE A 97 -10.19 6.63 -5.48
C ILE A 97 -9.54 7.99 -5.26
N LEU A 98 -9.32 8.39 -4.00
CA LEU A 98 -8.69 9.67 -3.68
C LEU A 98 -7.26 9.74 -4.22
N GLY A 99 -6.50 8.64 -4.10
CA GLY A 99 -5.15 8.54 -4.66
C GLY A 99 -5.13 8.74 -6.18
N PHE A 100 -6.11 8.17 -6.88
CA PHE A 100 -6.29 8.39 -8.32
C PHE A 100 -6.60 9.86 -8.64
N ILE A 101 -7.50 10.50 -7.90
CA ILE A 101 -7.82 11.93 -8.08
C ILE A 101 -6.55 12.78 -7.89
N VAL A 102 -5.74 12.50 -6.86
CA VAL A 102 -4.50 13.24 -6.59
C VAL A 102 -3.48 13.07 -7.71
N VAL A 103 -3.26 11.84 -8.19
CA VAL A 103 -2.31 11.58 -9.29
C VAL A 103 -2.77 12.21 -10.61
N ALA A 104 -4.08 12.30 -10.84
CA ALA A 104 -4.63 12.95 -12.03
C ALA A 104 -4.61 14.50 -11.95
N ALA A 105 -4.68 15.07 -10.75
CA ALA A 105 -4.81 16.51 -10.54
C ALA A 105 -3.48 17.23 -10.26
N ILE A 106 -2.44 16.52 -9.80
CA ILE A 106 -1.21 17.13 -9.27
C ILE A 106 0.03 16.41 -9.85
N PRO A 107 1.15 17.13 -10.10
CA PRO A 107 2.43 16.51 -10.45
C PRO A 107 2.82 15.37 -9.49
N LEU A 108 3.37 14.30 -10.04
CA LEU A 108 3.66 13.07 -9.30
C LEU A 108 4.64 13.28 -8.13
N ALA A 109 5.54 14.27 -8.22
CA ALA A 109 6.42 14.65 -7.10
C ALA A 109 5.61 15.12 -5.87
N ASN A 110 4.62 15.98 -6.07
CA ASN A 110 3.74 16.46 -5.00
C ASN A 110 2.82 15.34 -4.48
N ALA A 111 2.38 14.42 -5.35
CA ALA A 111 1.63 13.23 -4.93
C ALA A 111 2.49 12.31 -4.03
N THR A 112 3.77 12.12 -4.35
CA THR A 112 4.69 11.38 -3.47
C THR A 112 4.93 12.10 -2.14
N ALA A 113 5.07 13.43 -2.16
CA ALA A 113 5.19 14.25 -0.95
C ALA A 113 3.99 14.06 -0.01
N LEU A 114 2.76 14.12 -0.54
CA LEU A 114 1.53 13.81 0.19
C LEU A 114 1.51 12.36 0.67
N GLY A 115 1.94 11.41 -0.16
CA GLY A 115 2.03 10.00 0.20
C GLY A 115 2.90 9.74 1.44
N PHE A 116 3.97 10.51 1.62
CA PHE A 116 4.80 10.36 2.81
C PHE A 116 4.15 10.87 4.11
N THR A 117 3.19 11.81 4.02
CA THR A 117 2.40 12.23 5.20
C THR A 117 1.58 11.08 5.79
N GLN A 118 1.30 10.04 5.00
CA GLN A 118 0.62 8.82 5.45
C GLN A 118 1.31 8.19 6.67
N VAL A 119 2.64 8.28 6.78
CA VAL A 119 3.39 7.75 7.94
C VAL A 119 2.94 8.43 9.24
N LEU A 120 2.72 9.75 9.21
CA LEU A 120 2.23 10.50 10.36
C LEU A 120 0.79 10.11 10.71
N PHE A 121 -0.08 10.02 9.71
CA PHE A 121 -1.48 9.64 9.91
C PHE A 121 -1.61 8.23 10.47
N VAL A 122 -0.84 7.27 9.95
CA VAL A 122 -0.82 5.89 10.43
C VAL A 122 -0.36 5.83 11.89
N ALA A 123 0.62 6.62 12.28
CA ALA A 123 1.10 6.63 13.66
C ALA A 123 0.10 7.26 14.64
N LEU A 124 -0.55 8.35 14.24
CA LEU A 124 -1.59 8.99 15.03
C LEU A 124 -2.80 8.05 15.18
N LEU A 125 -3.26 7.47 14.07
CA LEU A 125 -4.38 6.52 14.06
C LEU A 125 -4.03 5.23 14.80
N SER A 126 -2.78 4.77 14.77
CA SER A 126 -2.36 3.59 15.54
C SER A 126 -2.60 3.77 17.03
N ARG A 127 -2.33 4.96 17.60
CA ARG A 127 -2.61 5.22 19.01
C ARG A 127 -4.11 5.19 19.31
N ILE A 128 -4.92 5.79 18.44
CA ILE A 128 -6.37 5.89 18.61
C ILE A 128 -7.06 4.53 18.44
N VAL A 129 -6.63 3.74 17.45
CA VAL A 129 -7.29 2.48 17.06
C VAL A 129 -6.82 1.30 17.90
N LEU A 130 -5.52 1.20 18.26
CA LEU A 130 -5.01 0.09 19.07
C LEU A 130 -5.13 0.35 20.58
N GLY A 131 -5.23 1.61 21.02
CA GLY A 131 -5.34 1.95 22.45
C GLY A 131 -4.10 1.61 23.30
N GLU A 132 -3.05 1.05 22.71
CA GLU A 132 -1.79 0.75 23.40
C GLU A 132 -0.91 2.01 23.50
N ASP A 133 -0.35 2.26 24.68
CA ASP A 133 0.64 3.31 24.86
C ASP A 133 1.88 3.02 24.00
N VAL A 134 2.16 3.95 23.10
CA VAL A 134 3.27 3.84 22.16
C VAL A 134 4.57 3.98 22.94
N SER A 135 5.31 2.86 23.08
CA SER A 135 6.66 2.83 23.67
C SER A 135 7.56 3.92 23.07
N TRP A 136 8.46 4.49 23.88
CA TRP A 136 9.41 5.52 23.46
C TRP A 136 10.21 5.13 22.20
N GLN A 137 10.52 3.84 22.06
CA GLN A 137 11.21 3.31 20.89
C GLN A 137 10.41 3.50 19.60
N ARG A 138 9.09 3.27 19.63
CA ARG A 138 8.20 3.49 18.46
C ARG A 138 8.08 4.97 18.10
N LYS A 139 8.10 5.87 19.10
CA LYS A 139 8.12 7.33 18.85
C LYS A 139 9.41 7.75 18.14
N ALA A 140 10.56 7.21 18.59
CA ALA A 140 11.85 7.48 17.95
C ALA A 140 11.89 6.95 16.50
N THR A 141 11.41 5.73 16.24
CA THR A 141 11.33 5.19 14.88
C THR A 141 10.44 6.04 13.97
N LEU A 142 9.35 6.59 14.52
CA LEU A 142 8.47 7.47 13.75
C LEU A 142 9.14 8.78 13.35
N ILE A 143 9.84 9.41 14.30
CA ILE A 143 10.59 10.64 14.04
C ILE A 143 11.68 10.39 12.99
N ILE A 144 12.43 9.30 13.13
CA ILE A 144 13.47 8.91 12.15
C ILE A 144 12.85 8.67 10.77
N GLY A 145 11.71 7.99 10.68
CA GLY A 145 10.98 7.79 9.43
C GLY A 145 10.50 9.10 8.81
N PHE A 146 10.01 10.03 9.62
CA PHE A 146 9.60 11.36 9.17
C PHE A 146 10.77 12.21 8.66
N VAL A 147 11.92 12.16 9.32
CA VAL A 147 13.14 12.83 8.85
C VAL A 147 13.60 12.23 7.51
N GLY A 148 13.60 10.90 7.38
CA GLY A 148 13.94 10.23 6.12
C GLY A 148 13.01 10.64 4.97
N VAL A 149 11.72 10.83 5.26
CA VAL A 149 10.75 11.39 4.31
C VAL A 149 11.12 12.80 3.88
N MET A 150 11.42 13.72 4.81
CA MET A 150 11.75 15.10 4.45
C MET A 150 12.98 15.19 3.55
N LEU A 151 13.94 14.28 3.72
CA LEU A 151 15.12 14.18 2.86
C LEU A 151 14.78 13.71 1.43
N VAL A 152 13.86 12.76 1.28
CA VAL A 152 13.43 12.26 -0.03
C VAL A 152 12.55 13.26 -0.76
N VAL A 153 11.67 13.96 -0.01
CA VAL A 153 10.74 14.92 -0.58
C VAL A 153 11.44 16.06 -1.29
N GLN A 154 12.74 16.32 -1.02
CA GLN A 154 13.54 17.44 -1.56
C GLN A 154 12.59 18.55 -2.00
N PRO A 155 11.96 19.29 -1.08
CA PRO A 155 10.96 20.26 -1.45
C PRO A 155 11.64 21.24 -2.40
N SER A 156 11.44 21.03 -3.70
CA SER A 156 11.74 22.02 -4.70
C SER A 156 10.70 23.08 -4.40
N PHE A 157 11.14 24.13 -3.73
CA PHE A 157 10.39 25.39 -3.71
C PHE A 157 10.41 25.92 -5.15
N GLU A 158 9.81 25.19 -6.09
CA GLU A 158 9.45 25.73 -7.38
C GLU A 158 8.33 26.70 -7.10
N VAL A 159 8.75 27.95 -7.04
CA VAL A 159 7.96 29.16 -7.05
C VAL A 159 7.18 29.22 -8.37
N GLU A 160 6.35 28.23 -8.69
CA GLU A 160 5.54 28.20 -9.91
C GLU A 160 4.18 28.90 -9.73
N HIS A 161 3.84 29.32 -8.52
CA HIS A 161 2.60 30.07 -8.26
C HIS A 161 2.63 31.55 -8.72
N TYR A 162 3.73 32.06 -9.29
CA TYR A 162 3.76 33.41 -9.87
C TYR A 162 3.48 33.44 -11.39
N SER A 163 3.58 32.32 -12.09
CA SER A 163 3.49 32.29 -13.57
C SER A 163 2.06 32.24 -14.12
N ILE A 164 1.07 31.92 -13.29
CA ILE A 164 -0.36 31.85 -13.66
C ILE A 164 -1.11 33.18 -13.56
N VAL A 165 -0.49 34.23 -13.00
CA VAL A 165 -1.14 35.56 -12.83
C VAL A 165 -0.70 36.59 -13.87
N CYS A 166 0.39 36.35 -14.62
CA CYS A 166 0.89 37.29 -15.64
C CYS A 166 0.43 36.99 -17.08
N SER A 167 -0.46 36.00 -17.27
CA SER A 167 -0.97 35.58 -18.59
C SER A 167 -2.50 35.66 -18.73
N VAL A 168 -3.17 36.44 -17.88
CA VAL A 168 -4.58 36.85 -18.01
C VAL A 168 -4.64 38.38 -17.97
#